data_AF-A0A3N5TCJ9-F1
#
_entry.id   AF-A0A3N5TCJ9-F1
#
_cell.length_a   1.000
_cell.length_b   1.000
_cell.length_c   1.000
_cell.angle_alpha   90.00
_cell.angle_beta   90.00
_cell.angle_gamma   90.00
#
_symmetry.space_group_name_H-M   'P 1'
#
loop_
_entity.id
_entity.type
_entity.pdbx_description
1 polymer ?
#
loop_
_entity_poly.entity_id
_entity_poly.type
_entity_poly.pdbx_seq_one_letter_code
_entity_poly.pdbx_strand_id
1 'polypeptide(L)'
;MDESLKKLKNDQLVDVIINYKKYKYSEDTRDSAYEILKTRRISREKLFLIAEKYISVNRKIKYTKERLSGLFSQYGKFSLISMIFYSSIILLNIVNIFISEPLIRLIISLLAFVCMIFTYVFHAIAVSKNLVFRSIMDDNYKNDFLNFIIYYFLVLPISPLILIYNVYYMKKSIRNYGN
;
A
#
# COMPACT_ATOMS: atom_id res chain seq x y z
N MET A 1 33.41 -10.17 -5.71
CA MET A 1 33.62 -9.04 -4.77
C MET A 1 34.12 -7.87 -5.59
N ASP A 2 33.38 -6.74 -5.60
CA ASP A 2 33.67 -5.60 -6.47
C ASP A 2 34.98 -4.91 -6.08
N GLU A 3 36.00 -4.94 -6.96
CA GLU A 3 37.32 -4.37 -6.66
C GLU A 3 37.30 -2.85 -6.48
N SER A 4 36.26 -2.18 -6.99
CA SER A 4 36.09 -0.74 -6.84
C SER A 4 35.87 -0.33 -5.38
N LEU A 5 35.15 -1.14 -4.58
CA LEU A 5 34.89 -0.88 -3.16
C LEU A 5 36.17 -0.88 -2.31
N LYS A 6 37.14 -1.74 -2.64
CA LYS A 6 38.41 -1.80 -1.90
C LYS A 6 39.22 -0.52 -2.00
N LYS A 7 38.98 0.31 -3.01
CA LYS A 7 39.68 1.59 -3.24
C LYS A 7 39.03 2.75 -2.47
N LEU A 8 37.80 2.59 -1.99
CA LEU A 8 37.07 3.64 -1.26
C LEU A 8 37.67 3.87 0.13
N LYS A 9 37.65 5.13 0.60
CA LYS A 9 37.98 5.49 1.98
C LYS A 9 36.91 5.01 2.95
N ASN A 10 37.23 4.94 4.24
CA ASN A 10 36.30 4.43 5.25
C ASN A 10 34.98 5.23 5.29
N ASP A 11 35.04 6.56 5.23
CA ASP A 11 33.84 7.40 5.26
C ASP A 11 32.96 7.17 4.01
N GLN A 12 33.56 6.86 2.87
CA GLN A 12 32.84 6.51 1.63
C GLN A 12 32.19 5.14 1.74
N LEU A 13 32.85 4.17 2.36
CA LEU A 13 32.26 2.85 2.63
C LEU A 13 31.10 2.95 3.63
N VAL A 14 31.22 3.81 4.65
CA VAL A 14 30.11 4.13 5.56
C VAL A 14 28.94 4.76 4.81
N ASP A 15 29.21 5.67 3.90
CA ASP A 15 28.20 6.28 3.05
C ASP A 15 27.52 5.24 2.16
N VAL A 16 28.27 4.32 1.55
CA VAL A 16 27.74 3.17 0.83
C VAL A 16 26.83 2.34 1.74
N ILE A 17 27.23 2.02 2.97
CA ILE A 17 26.43 1.18 3.87
C ILE A 17 25.11 1.85 4.25
N ILE A 18 25.15 3.13 4.61
CA ILE A 18 23.97 3.87 5.10
C ILE A 18 23.03 4.22 3.94
N ASN A 19 23.59 4.60 2.79
CA ASN A 19 22.84 5.18 1.68
C ASN A 19 22.76 4.24 0.45
N TYR A 20 23.05 2.94 0.60
CA TYR A 20 23.06 1.99 -0.52
C TYR A 20 21.78 2.06 -1.38
N LYS A 21 20.60 2.19 -0.76
CA LYS A 21 19.32 2.35 -1.47
C LYS A 21 19.22 3.67 -2.25
N LYS A 22 19.71 4.77 -1.67
CA LYS A 22 19.73 6.08 -2.34
C LYS A 22 20.60 6.03 -3.60
N TYR A 23 21.68 5.26 -3.57
CA TYR A 23 22.60 5.08 -4.69
C TYR A 23 22.28 3.88 -5.58
N LYS A 24 21.17 3.18 -5.33
CA LYS A 24 20.77 1.95 -6.06
C LYS A 24 21.84 0.85 -6.05
N TYR A 25 22.66 0.81 -5.01
CA TYR A 25 23.58 -0.30 -4.77
C TYR A 25 22.81 -1.52 -4.27
N SER A 26 23.29 -2.73 -4.61
CA SER A 26 22.72 -3.98 -4.12
C SER A 26 23.01 -4.19 -2.63
N GLU A 27 22.25 -5.08 -1.97
CA GLU A 27 22.57 -5.51 -0.61
C GLU A 27 23.96 -6.16 -0.52
N ASP A 28 24.37 -6.90 -1.56
CA ASP A 28 25.70 -7.51 -1.63
C ASP A 28 26.84 -6.47 -1.66
N THR A 29 26.62 -5.34 -2.34
CA THR A 29 27.55 -4.21 -2.38
C THR A 29 27.68 -3.58 -0.98
N ARG A 30 26.56 -3.43 -0.27
CA ARG A 30 26.50 -2.91 1.11
C ARG A 30 27.23 -3.84 2.07
N ASP A 31 26.99 -5.14 1.98
CA ASP A 31 27.57 -6.15 2.88
C ASP A 31 29.08 -6.31 2.63
N SER A 32 29.50 -6.23 1.36
CA SER A 32 30.91 -6.15 0.99
C SER A 32 31.61 -4.92 1.58
N ALA A 33 30.95 -3.75 1.58
CA ALA A 33 31.49 -2.55 2.19
C ALA A 33 31.66 -2.69 3.71
N TYR A 34 30.72 -3.36 4.38
CA TYR A 34 30.79 -3.64 5.82
C TYR A 34 31.97 -4.56 6.18
N GLU A 35 32.19 -5.63 5.42
CA GLU A 35 33.33 -6.55 5.63
C GLU A 35 34.69 -5.87 5.33
N ILE A 36 34.74 -4.94 4.37
CA ILE A 36 35.94 -4.12 4.12
C ILE A 36 36.25 -3.20 5.31
N LEU A 37 35.24 -2.57 5.92
CA LEU A 37 35.46 -1.73 7.12
C LEU A 37 35.95 -2.55 8.32
N LYS A 38 35.42 -3.77 8.46
CA LYS A 38 35.83 -4.72 9.51
C LYS A 38 37.27 -5.18 9.33
N THR A 39 37.68 -5.53 8.10
CA THR A 39 39.08 -5.91 7.79
C THR A 39 40.06 -4.75 7.99
N ARG A 40 39.62 -3.50 7.80
CA ARG A 40 40.43 -2.29 8.04
C ARG A 40 40.54 -1.88 9.51
N ARG A 41 40.07 -2.71 10.45
CA ARG A 41 40.15 -2.45 11.90
C ARG A 41 39.58 -1.08 12.31
N ILE A 42 38.48 -0.65 11.69
CA ILE A 42 37.70 0.48 12.21
C ILE A 42 37.31 0.20 13.67
N SER A 43 37.34 1.23 14.52
CA SER A 43 37.00 1.09 15.93
C SER A 43 35.65 0.43 16.11
N ARG A 44 35.57 -0.46 17.12
CA ARG A 44 34.36 -1.23 17.42
C ARG A 44 33.15 -0.32 17.64
N GLU A 45 33.36 0.86 18.22
CA GLU A 45 32.36 1.90 18.44
C GLU A 45 31.81 2.48 17.12
N LYS A 46 32.67 2.80 16.15
CA LYS A 46 32.23 3.26 14.82
C LYS A 46 31.45 2.18 14.08
N LEU A 47 31.91 0.92 14.14
CA LEU A 47 31.17 -0.21 13.57
C LEU A 47 29.80 -0.39 14.25
N PHE A 48 29.71 -0.22 15.56
CA PHE A 48 28.45 -0.29 16.30
C PHE A 48 27.47 0.81 15.88
N LEU A 49 27.91 2.06 15.75
CA LEU A 49 27.07 3.17 15.28
C LEU A 49 26.55 2.94 13.86
N ILE A 50 27.40 2.41 12.97
CA ILE A 50 26.99 2.04 11.60
C ILE A 50 25.96 0.91 11.65
N ALA A 51 26.20 -0.12 12.47
CA ALA A 51 25.29 -1.24 12.63
C ALA A 51 23.94 -0.81 13.23
N GLU A 52 23.92 0.07 14.22
CA GLU A 52 22.69 0.61 14.82
C GLU A 52 21.88 1.43 13.81
N LYS A 53 22.56 2.28 13.03
CA LYS A 53 21.91 3.04 11.95
C LYS A 53 21.38 2.12 10.84
N TYR A 54 22.11 1.06 10.50
CA TYR A 54 21.65 0.04 9.57
C TYR A 54 20.42 -0.73 10.11
N ILE A 55 20.48 -1.19 11.36
CA ILE A 55 19.39 -1.92 12.03
C ILE A 55 18.13 -1.05 12.12
N SER A 56 18.27 0.23 12.48
CA SER A 56 17.14 1.16 12.57
C SER A 56 16.49 1.42 11.20
N VAL A 57 17.28 1.58 10.13
CA VAL A 57 16.76 1.72 8.75
C VAL A 57 16.02 0.46 8.31
N ASN A 58 16.59 -0.73 8.53
CA ASN A 58 15.93 -1.98 8.19
C ASN A 58 14.66 -2.23 9.01
N ARG A 59 14.67 -1.92 10.31
CA ARG A 59 13.46 -1.98 11.17
C ARG A 59 12.38 -1.03 10.65
N LYS A 60 12.74 0.20 10.26
CA LYS A 60 11.80 1.16 9.68
C LYS A 60 11.20 0.64 8.37
N ILE A 61 12.03 0.11 7.47
CA ILE A 61 11.55 -0.46 6.19
C ILE A 61 10.61 -1.64 6.44
N LYS A 62 11.00 -2.58 7.33
CA LYS A 62 10.18 -3.74 7.69
C LYS A 62 8.84 -3.30 8.27
N TYR A 63 8.86 -2.40 9.25
CA TYR A 63 7.65 -1.86 9.86
C TYR A 63 6.74 -1.18 8.85
N THR A 64 7.28 -0.34 7.97
CA THR A 64 6.48 0.31 6.92
C THR A 64 5.89 -0.71 5.96
N LYS A 65 6.66 -1.73 5.56
CA LYS A 65 6.17 -2.79 4.67
C LYS A 65 5.06 -3.62 5.31
N GLU A 66 5.17 -3.94 6.60
CA GLU A 66 4.11 -4.59 7.38
C GLU A 66 2.85 -3.72 7.44
N ARG A 67 3.01 -2.42 7.73
CA ARG A 67 1.89 -1.47 7.75
C ARG A 67 1.20 -1.35 6.39
N LEU A 68 1.96 -1.22 5.30
CA LEU A 68 1.44 -1.18 3.92
C LEU A 68 0.69 -2.46 3.56
N SER A 69 1.22 -3.62 3.95
CA SER A 69 0.58 -4.92 3.75
C SER A 69 -0.73 -5.04 4.53
N GLY A 70 -0.76 -4.55 5.78
CA GLY A 70 -1.97 -4.47 6.59
C GLY A 70 -3.04 -3.58 5.96
N LEU A 71 -2.66 -2.42 5.43
CA LEU A 71 -3.57 -1.52 4.72
C LEU A 71 -4.12 -2.15 3.44
N PHE A 72 -3.28 -2.86 2.67
CA PHE A 72 -3.70 -3.59 1.48
C PHE A 72 -4.70 -4.72 1.81
N SER A 73 -4.45 -5.48 2.87
CA SER A 73 -5.38 -6.52 3.34
C SER A 73 -6.74 -5.93 3.73
N GLN A 74 -6.74 -4.84 4.52
CA GLN A 74 -7.98 -4.15 4.90
C GLN A 74 -8.70 -3.58 3.67
N TYR A 75 -7.97 -2.95 2.75
CA TYR A 75 -8.51 -2.45 1.50
C TYR A 75 -9.22 -3.56 0.70
N GLY A 76 -8.54 -4.70 0.50
CA GLY A 76 -9.09 -5.84 -0.22
C GLY A 76 -10.37 -6.39 0.44
N LYS A 77 -10.37 -6.53 1.77
CA LYS A 77 -11.54 -6.99 2.53
C LYS A 77 -12.75 -6.08 2.34
N PHE A 78 -12.57 -4.77 2.54
CA PHE A 78 -13.70 -3.83 2.44
C PHE A 78 -14.15 -3.59 1.00
N SER A 79 -13.22 -3.64 0.04
CA SER A 79 -13.54 -3.59 -1.40
C SER A 79 -14.37 -4.80 -1.82
N LEU A 80 -14.03 -6.01 -1.36
CA LEU A 80 -14.80 -7.21 -1.63
C LEU A 80 -16.22 -7.12 -1.05
N ILE A 81 -16.36 -6.67 0.20
CA ILE A 81 -17.67 -6.49 0.82
C ILE A 81 -18.51 -5.47 0.03
N SER A 82 -17.92 -4.32 -0.33
CA SER A 82 -18.58 -3.31 -1.17
C SER A 82 -19.04 -3.90 -2.51
N MET A 83 -18.19 -4.70 -3.17
CA MET A 83 -18.52 -5.38 -4.42
C MET A 83 -19.65 -6.40 -4.29
N ILE A 84 -19.73 -7.13 -3.17
CA ILE A 84 -20.84 -8.07 -2.90
C ILE A 84 -22.15 -7.29 -2.84
N PHE A 85 -22.22 -6.23 -2.04
CA PHE A 85 -23.44 -5.41 -1.95
C PHE A 85 -23.80 -4.74 -3.28
N TYR A 86 -22.81 -4.23 -4.02
CA TYR A 86 -23.02 -3.67 -5.34
C TYR A 86 -23.61 -4.70 -6.31
N SER A 87 -23.08 -5.92 -6.31
CA SER A 87 -23.59 -7.03 -7.12
C SER A 87 -25.01 -7.44 -6.70
N SER A 88 -25.30 -7.43 -5.39
CA SER A 88 -26.64 -7.66 -4.87
C SER A 88 -27.64 -6.61 -5.36
N ILE A 89 -27.27 -5.33 -5.45
CA ILE A 89 -28.14 -4.28 -6.02
C ILE A 89 -28.49 -4.60 -7.47
N ILE A 90 -27.50 -4.99 -8.28
CA ILE A 90 -27.72 -5.35 -9.69
C ILE A 90 -28.68 -6.54 -9.78
N LEU A 91 -28.42 -7.61 -9.01
CA LEU A 91 -29.25 -8.80 -9.00
C LEU A 91 -30.69 -8.50 -8.55
N LEU A 92 -30.86 -7.72 -7.48
CA LEU A 92 -32.17 -7.32 -6.98
C LEU A 92 -32.94 -6.50 -8.01
N ASN A 93 -32.28 -5.59 -8.72
CA ASN A 93 -32.91 -4.82 -9.80
C ASN A 93 -33.32 -5.72 -10.98
N ILE A 94 -32.48 -6.69 -11.37
CA ILE A 94 -32.84 -7.68 -12.40
C ILE A 94 -34.06 -8.48 -11.96
N VAL A 95 -34.07 -9.01 -10.73
CA VAL A 95 -35.20 -9.77 -10.19
C VAL A 95 -36.47 -8.92 -10.13
N ASN A 96 -36.35 -7.64 -9.75
CA ASN A 96 -37.49 -6.73 -9.63
C ASN A 96 -38.26 -6.56 -10.95
N ILE A 97 -37.59 -6.68 -12.11
CA ILE A 97 -38.22 -6.60 -13.44
C ILE A 97 -39.22 -7.74 -13.66
N PHE A 98 -38.98 -8.91 -13.09
CA PHE A 98 -39.81 -10.11 -13.30
C PHE A 98 -40.94 -10.24 -12.27
N ILE A 99 -41.00 -9.38 -11.26
CA ILE A 99 -41.97 -9.46 -10.16
C ILE A 99 -43.15 -8.54 -10.48
N SER A 100 -44.34 -9.13 -10.66
CA SER A 100 -45.57 -8.35 -10.89
C SER A 100 -46.22 -7.87 -9.59
N GLU A 101 -46.04 -8.60 -8.49
CA GLU A 101 -46.68 -8.35 -7.21
C GLU A 101 -46.13 -7.08 -6.52
N PRO A 102 -46.94 -6.04 -6.29
CA PRO A 102 -46.46 -4.75 -5.81
C PRO A 102 -45.79 -4.79 -4.44
N LEU A 103 -46.29 -5.61 -3.52
CA LEU A 103 -45.73 -5.72 -2.17
C LEU A 103 -44.34 -6.36 -2.19
N ILE A 104 -44.14 -7.38 -3.04
CA ILE A 104 -42.84 -8.04 -3.20
C ILE A 104 -41.84 -7.09 -3.87
N ARG A 105 -42.26 -6.34 -4.91
CA ARG A 105 -41.39 -5.31 -5.52
C ARG A 105 -40.94 -4.25 -4.50
N LEU A 106 -41.84 -3.82 -3.60
CA LEU A 106 -41.49 -2.87 -2.55
C LEU A 106 -40.42 -3.44 -1.62
N ILE A 107 -40.57 -4.69 -1.17
CA ILE A 107 -39.57 -5.37 -0.34
C ILE A 107 -38.22 -5.47 -1.04
N ILE A 108 -38.21 -5.86 -2.32
CA ILE A 108 -36.97 -5.95 -3.12
C ILE A 108 -36.31 -4.57 -3.25
N SER A 109 -37.11 -3.52 -3.48
CA SER A 109 -36.62 -2.14 -3.59
C SER A 109 -36.03 -1.65 -2.27
N LEU A 110 -36.65 -1.96 -1.13
CA LEU A 110 -36.10 -1.67 0.21
C LEU A 110 -34.80 -2.43 0.46
N LEU A 111 -34.73 -3.70 0.07
CA LEU A 111 -33.50 -4.50 0.20
C LEU A 111 -32.37 -3.93 -0.67
N ALA A 112 -32.68 -3.52 -1.90
CA ALA A 112 -31.73 -2.86 -2.79
C ALA A 112 -31.23 -1.53 -2.20
N PHE A 113 -32.11 -0.76 -1.56
CA PHE A 113 -31.74 0.47 -0.86
C PHE A 113 -30.78 0.20 0.31
N VAL A 114 -31.04 -0.84 1.11
CA VAL A 114 -30.13 -1.26 2.19
C VAL A 114 -28.77 -1.69 1.62
N CYS A 115 -28.75 -2.49 0.55
CA CYS A 115 -27.51 -2.86 -0.13
C CYS A 115 -26.74 -1.64 -0.66
N MET A 116 -27.45 -0.62 -1.16
CA MET A 116 -26.83 0.65 -1.60
C MET A 116 -26.13 1.36 -0.44
N ILE A 117 -26.78 1.47 0.73
CA ILE A 117 -26.15 2.06 1.93
C ILE A 117 -24.87 1.30 2.30
N PHE A 118 -24.94 -0.03 2.39
CA PHE A 118 -23.77 -0.83 2.74
C PHE A 118 -22.66 -0.73 1.69
N THR A 119 -23.02 -0.69 0.40
CA THR A 119 -22.06 -0.44 -0.68
C THR A 119 -21.29 0.84 -0.39
N TYR A 120 -21.98 1.95 -0.12
CA TYR A 120 -21.35 3.24 0.20
C TYR A 120 -20.45 3.19 1.43
N VAL A 121 -20.93 2.62 2.54
CA VAL A 121 -20.17 2.55 3.80
C VAL A 121 -18.87 1.78 3.58
N PHE A 122 -18.93 0.59 3.01
CA PHE A 122 -17.74 -0.23 2.81
C PHE A 122 -16.81 0.33 1.73
N HIS A 123 -17.36 1.02 0.73
CA HIS A 123 -16.57 1.73 -0.26
C HIS A 123 -15.78 2.87 0.36
N ALA A 124 -16.43 3.71 1.18
CA ALA A 124 -15.77 4.81 1.88
C ALA A 124 -14.65 4.30 2.81
N ILE A 125 -14.90 3.19 3.51
CA ILE A 125 -13.87 2.54 4.33
C ILE A 125 -12.72 2.05 3.45
N ALA A 126 -12.98 1.35 2.35
CA ALA A 126 -11.93 0.91 1.43
C ALA A 126 -11.09 2.09 0.93
N VAL A 127 -11.74 3.14 0.42
CA VAL A 127 -11.08 4.38 -0.02
C VAL A 127 -10.19 4.97 1.07
N SER A 128 -10.67 5.06 2.32
CA SER A 128 -9.85 5.56 3.43
C SER A 128 -8.54 4.78 3.61
N LYS A 129 -8.57 3.45 3.45
CA LYS A 129 -7.37 2.60 3.54
C LYS A 129 -6.43 2.82 2.36
N ASN A 130 -6.97 3.00 1.16
CA ASN A 130 -6.16 3.33 -0.01
C ASN A 130 -5.49 4.71 0.13
N LEU A 131 -6.18 5.70 0.70
CA LEU A 131 -5.62 7.02 0.94
C LEU A 131 -4.46 6.99 1.94
N VAL A 132 -4.65 6.32 3.08
CA VAL A 132 -3.57 6.13 4.06
C VAL A 132 -2.39 5.36 3.44
N PHE A 133 -2.66 4.40 2.56
CA PHE A 133 -1.62 3.70 1.83
C PHE A 133 -0.84 4.64 0.90
N ARG A 134 -1.54 5.45 0.10
CA ARG A 134 -0.93 6.42 -0.82
C ARG A 134 -0.14 7.49 -0.08
N SER A 135 -0.63 7.99 1.06
CA SER A 135 0.11 8.97 1.85
C SER A 135 1.43 8.42 2.40
N ILE A 136 1.52 7.10 2.66
CA ILE A 136 2.75 6.44 3.10
C ILE A 136 3.68 6.14 1.92
N MET A 137 3.13 5.85 0.73
CA MET A 137 3.92 5.49 -0.45
C MET A 137 4.49 6.69 -1.20
N ASP A 138 3.69 7.75 -1.34
CA ASP A 138 3.96 8.81 -2.32
C ASP A 138 4.53 10.09 -1.69
N ASP A 139 4.62 10.18 -0.35
CA ASP A 139 5.09 11.32 0.50
C ASP A 139 4.52 12.73 0.18
N ASN A 140 3.82 12.88 -0.95
CA ASN A 140 3.33 14.11 -1.57
C ASN A 140 1.83 14.11 -1.80
N TYR A 141 1.13 13.02 -1.44
CA TYR A 141 -0.33 12.97 -1.56
C TYR A 141 -0.94 13.84 -0.45
N LYS A 142 -1.11 15.14 -0.73
CA LYS A 142 -1.93 16.03 0.08
C LYS A 142 -3.32 15.40 0.14
N ASN A 143 -3.78 15.12 1.35
CA ASN A 143 -5.07 14.49 1.64
C ASN A 143 -6.22 15.45 1.26
N ASP A 144 -6.49 15.60 -0.03
CA ASP A 144 -7.73 16.21 -0.53
C ASP A 144 -8.86 15.17 -0.46
N PHE A 145 -9.12 14.71 0.77
CA PHE A 145 -10.16 13.74 1.10
C PHE A 145 -11.52 14.17 0.55
N LEU A 146 -11.79 15.48 0.52
CA LEU A 146 -13.03 16.06 0.01
C LEU A 146 -13.17 15.94 -1.52
N ASN A 147 -12.13 16.32 -2.29
CA ASN A 147 -12.13 16.16 -3.75
C ASN A 147 -12.21 14.69 -4.14
N PHE A 148 -11.61 13.81 -3.34
CA PHE A 148 -11.62 12.37 -3.55
C PHE A 148 -12.99 11.73 -3.25
N ILE A 149 -13.67 12.16 -2.18
CA ILE A 149 -15.05 11.75 -1.87
C ILE A 149 -15.98 12.17 -3.01
N ILE A 150 -15.87 13.42 -3.49
CA ILE A 150 -16.70 13.94 -4.58
C ILE A 150 -16.46 13.13 -5.86
N TYR A 151 -15.21 12.84 -6.20
CA TYR A 151 -14.87 12.02 -7.37
C TYR A 151 -15.43 10.59 -7.27
N TYR A 152 -15.47 9.99 -6.09
CA TYR A 152 -15.99 8.62 -5.93
C TYR A 152 -17.52 8.54 -5.82
N PHE A 153 -18.18 9.55 -5.24
CA PHE A 153 -19.64 9.64 -5.23
C PHE A 153 -20.21 9.83 -6.64
N LEU A 154 -19.52 10.60 -7.49
CA LEU A 154 -19.92 10.81 -8.89
C LEU A 154 -19.72 9.58 -9.79
N VAL A 155 -18.95 8.58 -9.34
CA VAL A 155 -18.39 7.53 -10.20
C VAL A 155 -18.81 6.12 -9.76
N LEU A 156 -19.93 6.02 -9.05
CA LEU A 156 -20.52 4.75 -8.59
C LEU A 156 -20.63 3.67 -9.69
N PRO A 157 -21.01 3.99 -10.95
CA PRO A 157 -21.04 3.01 -12.05
C PRO A 157 -19.67 2.42 -12.40
N ILE A 158 -18.59 3.15 -12.14
CA ILE A 158 -17.20 2.75 -12.45
C ILE A 158 -16.45 2.33 -11.16
N SER A 159 -17.13 2.38 -10.01
CA SER A 159 -16.54 2.01 -8.71
C SER A 159 -15.86 0.62 -8.71
N PRO A 160 -16.38 -0.43 -9.37
CA PRO A 160 -15.66 -1.70 -9.49
C PRO A 160 -14.30 -1.59 -10.18
N LEU A 161 -14.22 -0.81 -11.27
CA LEU A 161 -12.99 -0.62 -12.04
C LEU A 161 -11.95 0.12 -11.22
N ILE A 162 -12.38 1.12 -10.46
CA ILE A 162 -11.48 1.86 -9.57
C ILE A 162 -10.96 0.98 -8.44
N LEU A 163 -11.81 0.12 -7.86
CA LEU A 163 -11.38 -0.83 -6.84
C LEU A 163 -10.31 -1.79 -7.38
N ILE A 164 -10.54 -2.36 -8.57
CA ILE A 164 -9.58 -3.26 -9.24
C ILE A 164 -8.26 -2.53 -9.54
N TYR A 165 -8.32 -1.31 -10.07
CA TYR A 165 -7.14 -0.50 -10.35
C TYR A 165 -6.29 -0.28 -9.08
N ASN A 166 -6.93 0.07 -7.97
CA ASN A 166 -6.24 0.28 -6.71
C ASN A 166 -5.65 -1.01 -6.13
N VAL A 167 -6.31 -2.17 -6.28
CA VAL A 167 -5.71 -3.47 -5.91
C VAL A 167 -4.41 -3.69 -6.68
N TYR A 168 -4.41 -3.47 -8.00
CA TYR A 168 -3.22 -3.60 -8.83
C TYR A 168 -2.11 -2.63 -8.40
N TYR A 169 -2.45 -1.35 -8.21
CA TYR A 169 -1.52 -0.32 -7.75
C TYR A 169 -0.87 -0.71 -6.42
N MET A 170 -1.68 -1.01 -5.40
CA MET A 170 -1.18 -1.31 -4.05
C MET A 170 -0.28 -2.55 -4.04
N LYS A 171 -0.66 -3.60 -4.78
CA LYS A 171 0.14 -4.83 -4.91
C LYS A 171 1.50 -4.54 -5.56
N LYS A 172 1.52 -3.75 -6.65
CA LYS A 172 2.75 -3.35 -7.35
C LYS A 172 3.64 -2.50 -6.44
N SER A 173 3.07 -1.55 -5.72
CA SER A 173 3.77 -0.66 -4.80
C SER A 173 4.42 -1.42 -3.64
N ILE A 174 3.72 -2.37 -3.01
CA ILE A 174 4.31 -3.22 -1.94
C ILE A 174 5.47 -4.06 -2.48
N ARG A 175 5.33 -4.62 -3.68
CA ARG A 175 6.39 -5.45 -4.30
C ARG A 175 7.65 -4.64 -4.55
N ASN A 176 7.51 -3.39 -4.95
CA ASN A 176 8.63 -2.50 -5.26
C ASN A 176 9.14 -1.75 -4.03
N TYR A 177 8.46 -1.80 -2.89
CA TYR A 177 8.87 -1.06 -1.69
C TYR A 177 10.13 -1.65 -1.07
N GLY A 178 11.22 -0.90 -1.18
CA GLY A 178 12.52 -1.25 -0.60
C GLY A 178 13.39 -2.17 -1.46
N ASN A 179 13.00 -2.48 -2.70
CA ASN A 179 13.92 -2.94 -3.75
C ASN A 179 14.56 -1.74 -4.44
#